data_AF-A0A8J7Q0F6-F1
#
_entry.id   AF-A0A8J7Q0F6-F1
#
_cell.length_a   1.000
_cell.length_b   1.000
_cell.length_c   1.000
_cell.angle_alpha   90.00
_cell.angle_beta   90.00
_cell.angle_gamma   90.00
#
_symmetry.space_group_name_H-M   'P 1'
#
loop_
_entity.id
_entity.type
_entity.pdbx_description
1 polymer ?
#
loop_
_entity_poly.entity_id
_entity_poly.type
_entity_poly.pdbx_seq_one_letter_code
_entity_poly.pdbx_strand_id
1 'polypeptide(L)'
;MKLDAIVKGDPTDLAGVDFGDQSGDVAGRTPYYLKFTVTGGDGSSALSGDNLDGSAFTGVEPDGNPADWLDIPSGSSFTKCDDPDFPDDFGPGKSARECFPVLASSGGSVDGAAYAQSDSEYESSPITWKQ
;
A
#
# COMPACT_ATOMS: atom_id res chain seq x y z
N MET A 1 -1.38 11.95 6.59
CA MET A 1 -1.73 11.16 5.39
C MET A 1 -3.24 10.92 5.35
N LYS A 2 -3.84 10.82 4.16
CA LYS A 2 -5.27 10.58 3.97
C LYS A 2 -5.49 9.40 3.00
N LEU A 3 -6.30 8.42 3.39
CA LEU A 3 -6.80 7.39 2.49
C LEU A 3 -7.86 8.01 1.58
N ASP A 4 -7.61 8.04 0.28
CA ASP A 4 -8.52 8.60 -0.73
C ASP A 4 -9.47 7.55 -1.29
N ALA A 5 -8.97 6.36 -1.56
CA ALA A 5 -9.75 5.28 -2.17
C ALA A 5 -9.18 3.91 -1.79
N ILE A 6 -10.08 2.94 -1.66
CA ILE A 6 -9.76 1.52 -1.72
C ILE A 6 -10.35 1.00 -3.02
N VAL A 7 -9.49 0.67 -4.00
CA VAL A 7 -9.93 0.23 -5.31
C VAL A 7 -9.79 -1.28 -5.41
N LYS A 8 -10.90 -1.99 -5.59
CA LYS A 8 -10.88 -3.42 -5.91
C LYS A 8 -10.29 -3.62 -7.30
N GLY A 9 -9.22 -4.39 -7.40
CA GLY A 9 -8.65 -4.85 -8.67
C GLY A 9 -9.32 -6.11 -9.20
N ASP A 10 -8.81 -6.61 -10.31
CA ASP A 10 -9.17 -7.90 -10.88
C ASP A 10 -8.02 -8.90 -10.65
N PRO A 11 -8.28 -10.18 -10.35
CA PRO A 11 -7.22 -11.19 -10.25
C PRO A 11 -6.31 -11.24 -11.50
N THR A 12 -6.82 -10.88 -12.68
CA THR A 12 -6.04 -10.78 -13.92
C THR A 12 -5.06 -9.61 -13.95
N ASP A 13 -5.17 -8.63 -13.05
CA ASP A 13 -4.19 -7.55 -12.91
C ASP A 13 -2.80 -8.08 -12.49
N LEU A 14 -2.77 -9.27 -11.89
CA LEU A 14 -1.54 -9.96 -11.47
C LEU A 14 -1.08 -10.98 -12.53
N ALA A 15 -1.81 -11.13 -13.64
CA ALA A 15 -1.47 -12.08 -14.69
C ALA A 15 -0.15 -11.68 -15.36
N GLY A 16 0.80 -12.62 -15.41
CA GLY A 16 2.11 -12.39 -16.02
C GLY A 16 3.12 -11.70 -15.11
N VAL A 17 2.76 -11.38 -13.86
CA VAL A 17 3.74 -11.05 -12.82
C VAL A 17 4.33 -12.35 -12.27
N ASP A 18 5.65 -12.45 -12.26
CA ASP A 18 6.38 -13.59 -11.69
C ASP A 18 6.68 -13.33 -10.22
N PHE A 19 5.87 -13.90 -9.32
CA PHE A 19 6.07 -13.82 -7.88
C PHE A 19 7.02 -14.89 -7.33
N GLY A 20 7.71 -15.63 -8.20
CA GLY A 20 8.60 -16.74 -7.80
C GLY A 20 7.85 -17.77 -6.94
N ASP A 21 8.45 -18.14 -5.80
CA ASP A 21 7.90 -19.13 -4.88
C ASP A 21 6.54 -18.72 -4.27
N GLN A 22 6.22 -17.42 -4.23
CA GLN A 22 4.95 -16.90 -3.70
C GLN A 22 3.79 -16.95 -4.71
N SER A 23 4.04 -17.39 -5.95
CA SER A 23 3.00 -17.45 -6.99
C SER A 23 1.77 -18.26 -6.57
N GLY A 24 1.95 -19.29 -5.74
CA GLY A 24 0.84 -20.06 -5.18
C GLY A 24 -0.03 -19.29 -4.20
N ASP A 25 0.56 -18.37 -3.43
CA ASP A 25 -0.13 -17.58 -2.40
C ASP A 25 -0.91 -16.40 -2.99
N VAL A 26 -0.57 -16.00 -4.22
CA VAL A 26 -1.21 -14.91 -4.97
C VAL A 26 -2.28 -15.44 -5.94
N ALA A 27 -2.12 -16.67 -6.44
CA ALA A 27 -2.96 -17.23 -7.50
C ALA A 27 -4.46 -17.18 -7.18
N GLY A 28 -5.23 -16.51 -8.05
CA GLY A 28 -6.70 -16.43 -7.97
C GLY A 28 -7.23 -15.50 -6.88
N ARG A 29 -6.36 -14.81 -6.13
CA ARG A 29 -6.75 -13.81 -5.14
C ARG A 29 -7.02 -12.47 -5.80
N THR A 30 -7.83 -11.66 -5.12
CA THR A 30 -8.19 -10.33 -5.62
C THR A 30 -7.30 -9.27 -4.99
N PRO A 31 -6.52 -8.51 -5.78
CA PRO A 31 -5.78 -7.37 -5.26
C PRO A 31 -6.72 -6.19 -4.97
N TYR A 32 -6.31 -5.37 -4.01
CA TYR A 32 -6.89 -4.06 -3.71
C TYR A 32 -5.77 -3.02 -3.72
N TYR A 33 -6.10 -1.81 -4.15
CA TYR A 33 -5.15 -0.70 -4.28
C TYR A 33 -5.55 0.40 -3.30
N LEU A 34 -4.73 0.58 -2.26
CA LEU A 34 -4.91 1.61 -1.25
C LEU A 34 -4.29 2.90 -1.76
N LYS A 35 -5.13 3.89 -2.11
CA LYS A 35 -4.67 5.16 -2.67
C LYS A 35 -4.62 6.22 -1.59
N PHE A 36 -3.45 6.81 -1.39
CA PHE A 36 -3.25 7.82 -0.37
C PHE A 36 -2.81 9.16 -0.97
N THR A 37 -3.20 10.23 -0.29
CA THR A 37 -2.55 11.53 -0.39
C THR A 37 -1.70 11.73 0.87
N VAL A 38 -0.39 11.78 0.69
CA VAL A 38 0.56 12.19 1.74
C VAL A 38 0.75 13.68 1.62
N THR A 39 0.74 14.40 2.74
CA THR A 39 1.06 15.83 2.79
C THR A 39 2.19 16.04 3.78
N GLY A 40 3.27 16.67 3.33
CA GLY A 40 4.46 16.89 4.12
C GLY A 40 4.17 17.77 5.33
N GLY A 41 4.56 17.29 6.52
CA GLY A 41 4.63 18.09 7.73
C GLY A 41 5.99 18.75 7.91
N ASP A 42 6.27 19.27 9.10
CA ASP A 42 7.60 19.76 9.45
C ASP A 42 8.65 18.64 9.29
N GLY A 43 9.80 18.97 8.68
CA GLY A 43 10.88 18.00 8.43
C GLY A 43 10.72 17.12 7.19
N SER A 44 9.57 17.16 6.50
CA SER A 44 9.29 16.31 5.32
C SER A 44 10.24 16.52 4.13
N SER A 45 10.99 17.62 4.08
CA SER A 45 12.01 17.83 3.03
C SER A 45 13.14 16.79 3.04
N ALA A 46 13.32 16.04 4.14
CA ALA A 46 14.24 14.91 4.19
C ALA A 46 13.78 13.71 3.35
N LEU A 47 12.49 13.64 3.00
CA LEU A 47 11.88 12.57 2.20
C LEU A 47 11.81 12.92 0.70
N SER A 48 12.41 14.03 0.28
CA SER A 48 12.44 14.41 -1.14
C SER A 48 13.21 13.37 -1.97
N GLY A 49 12.58 12.88 -3.04
CA GLY A 49 13.13 11.80 -3.88
C GLY A 49 13.21 10.44 -3.20
N ASP A 50 12.61 10.29 -2.01
CA ASP A 50 12.51 9.03 -1.26
C ASP A 50 11.14 8.38 -1.49
N ASN A 51 10.93 7.17 -1.02
CA ASN A 51 9.63 6.50 -1.04
C ASN A 51 9.20 6.01 0.34
N LEU A 52 7.93 5.65 0.46
CA LEU A 52 7.46 4.95 1.66
C LEU A 52 7.69 3.45 1.50
N ASP A 53 8.07 2.81 2.61
CA ASP A 53 8.13 1.36 2.67
C ASP A 53 6.70 0.79 2.62
N GLY A 54 6.34 0.23 1.46
CA GLY A 54 5.03 -0.40 1.24
C GLY A 54 4.73 -1.56 2.20
N SER A 55 5.75 -2.20 2.79
CA SER A 55 5.55 -3.29 3.76
C SER A 55 5.01 -2.81 5.11
N ALA A 56 5.14 -1.51 5.40
CA ALA A 56 4.56 -0.90 6.59
C ALA A 56 3.03 -0.64 6.46
N PHE A 57 2.46 -0.90 5.28
CA PHE A 57 1.05 -0.71 4.98
C PHE A 57 0.32 -2.04 4.83
N THR A 58 -0.81 -2.17 5.53
CA THR A 58 -1.69 -3.34 5.41
C THR A 58 -3.12 -2.91 5.09
N GLY A 59 -3.84 -3.76 4.37
CA GLY A 59 -5.29 -3.61 4.25
C GLY A 59 -5.96 -4.07 5.53
N VAL A 60 -7.15 -3.53 5.82
CA VAL A 60 -7.99 -4.00 6.91
C VAL A 60 -9.30 -4.54 6.32
N GLU A 61 -9.66 -5.75 6.75
CA GLU A 61 -10.91 -6.41 6.36
C GLU A 61 -12.08 -5.99 7.28
N PRO A 62 -13.35 -6.21 6.89
CA PRO A 62 -14.51 -5.75 7.65
C PRO A 62 -14.63 -6.27 9.09
N ASP A 63 -13.99 -7.40 9.40
CA ASP A 63 -13.93 -7.96 10.74
C ASP A 63 -12.79 -7.40 11.59
N GLY A 64 -11.97 -6.50 11.02
CA GLY A 64 -10.81 -5.88 11.64
C GLY A 64 -9.50 -6.65 11.46
N ASN A 65 -9.52 -7.80 10.77
CA ASN A 65 -8.31 -8.57 10.49
C ASN A 65 -7.47 -7.89 9.40
N PRO A 66 -6.13 -8.08 9.42
CA PRO A 66 -5.27 -7.59 8.36
C PRO A 66 -5.48 -8.39 7.07
N ALA A 67 -5.53 -7.69 5.94
CA ALA A 67 -5.28 -8.25 4.63
C ALA A 67 -3.78 -8.45 4.41
N ASP A 68 -3.41 -9.33 3.49
CA ASP A 68 -2.00 -9.60 3.21
C ASP A 68 -1.39 -8.45 2.40
N TRP A 69 -0.18 -8.05 2.75
CA TRP A 69 0.61 -7.18 1.89
C TRP A 69 0.94 -7.89 0.58
N LEU A 70 0.89 -7.17 -0.54
CA LEU A 70 1.26 -7.68 -1.85
C LEU A 70 2.60 -7.06 -2.27
N ASP A 71 3.67 -7.83 -2.13
CA ASP A 71 4.97 -7.44 -2.67
C ASP A 71 4.94 -7.56 -4.20
N ILE A 72 5.12 -6.43 -4.90
CA ILE A 72 5.18 -6.41 -6.36
C ILE A 72 6.65 -6.54 -6.77
N PRO A 73 7.05 -7.62 -7.46
CA PRO A 73 8.44 -7.84 -7.85
C PRO A 73 9.00 -6.67 -8.65
N SER A 74 10.19 -6.22 -8.26
CA SER A 74 10.94 -5.18 -8.96
C SER A 74 11.18 -5.58 -10.42
N GLY A 75 10.85 -4.69 -11.37
CA GLY A 75 11.02 -4.96 -12.80
C GLY A 75 9.85 -5.71 -13.45
N SER A 76 8.77 -5.99 -12.71
CA SER A 76 7.52 -6.46 -13.29
C SER A 76 6.86 -5.39 -14.17
N SER A 77 5.99 -5.80 -15.10
CA SER A 77 5.19 -4.87 -15.92
C SER A 77 3.91 -4.40 -15.23
N PHE A 78 3.81 -4.59 -13.91
CA PHE A 78 2.66 -4.19 -13.12
C PHE A 78 2.60 -2.67 -13.03
N THR A 79 1.46 -2.08 -13.42
CA THR A 79 1.28 -0.62 -13.54
C THR A 79 -0.03 -0.13 -12.90
N LYS A 80 -0.72 -0.99 -12.14
CA LYS A 80 -2.03 -0.64 -11.55
C LYS A 80 -1.91 0.14 -10.25
N CYS A 81 -0.75 0.04 -9.60
CA CYS A 81 -0.44 0.69 -8.34
C CYS A 81 1.05 1.03 -8.39
N ASP A 82 1.35 2.11 -9.10
CA ASP A 82 2.68 2.68 -9.11
C ASP A 82 2.86 3.43 -7.78
N ASP A 83 3.98 3.17 -7.12
CA ASP A 83 4.39 3.83 -5.88
C ASP A 83 5.52 4.80 -6.25
N PRO A 84 5.17 6.03 -6.73
CA PRO A 84 6.19 6.95 -7.19
C PRO A 84 6.96 7.50 -5.99
N ASP A 85 8.27 7.66 -6.14
CA ASP A 85 9.07 8.45 -5.20
C ASP A 85 8.39 9.82 -4.97
N PHE A 86 8.51 10.31 -3.74
CA PHE A 86 8.13 11.68 -3.41
C PHE A 86 8.83 12.66 -4.36
N PRO A 87 8.14 13.74 -4.78
CA PRO A 87 8.74 14.69 -5.71
C PRO A 87 10.03 15.31 -5.14
N ASP A 88 10.97 15.67 -6.01
CA ASP A 88 12.25 16.28 -5.63
C ASP A 88 12.10 17.58 -4.81
N ASP A 89 10.92 18.22 -4.82
CA ASP A 89 10.60 19.39 -4.02
C ASP A 89 9.63 19.09 -2.86
N PHE A 90 9.49 17.82 -2.47
CA PHE A 90 8.64 17.43 -1.35
C PHE A 90 9.07 18.12 -0.07
N GLY A 91 8.10 18.53 0.73
CA GLY A 91 8.33 19.38 1.89
C GLY A 91 7.02 19.85 2.53
N PRO A 92 7.11 20.72 3.55
CA PRO A 92 5.94 21.13 4.32
C PRO A 92 4.83 21.70 3.44
N GLY A 93 3.62 21.14 3.56
CA GLY A 93 2.43 21.53 2.80
C GLY A 93 2.38 21.03 1.36
N LYS A 94 3.43 20.37 0.85
CA LYS A 94 3.40 19.68 -0.45
C LYS A 94 2.72 18.33 -0.31
N SER A 95 2.06 17.89 -1.38
CA SER A 95 1.37 16.61 -1.39
C SER A 95 1.90 15.69 -2.47
N ALA A 96 1.94 14.40 -2.16
CA ALA A 96 2.25 13.31 -3.08
C ALA A 96 1.13 12.26 -3.02
N ARG A 97 1.06 11.43 -4.06
CA ARG A 97 0.09 10.34 -4.17
C ARG A 97 0.82 9.02 -4.12
N GLU A 98 0.43 8.18 -3.18
CA GLU A 98 1.02 6.86 -2.96
C GLU A 98 0.00 5.78 -3.25
N CYS A 99 0.48 4.60 -3.62
CA CYS A 99 -0.37 3.46 -3.92
C CYS A 99 0.22 2.17 -3.33
N PHE A 100 -0.47 1.61 -2.34
CA PHE A 100 -0.05 0.35 -1.73
C PHE A 100 -0.97 -0.81 -2.17
N PRO A 101 -0.44 -1.78 -2.93
CA PRO A 101 -1.19 -2.97 -3.29
C PRO A 101 -1.27 -3.94 -2.11
N VAL A 102 -2.45 -4.52 -1.90
CA VAL A 102 -2.71 -5.53 -0.87
C VAL A 102 -3.58 -6.65 -1.45
N LEU A 103 -3.53 -7.83 -0.83
CA LEU A 103 -4.37 -8.98 -1.17
C LEU A 103 -5.39 -9.23 -0.07
N ALA A 104 -6.66 -9.16 -0.42
CA ALA A 104 -7.70 -9.65 0.48
C ALA A 104 -7.48 -11.15 0.75
N SER A 105 -7.84 -11.59 1.96
CA SER A 105 -7.99 -13.02 2.27
C SER A 105 -8.93 -13.69 1.27
N SER A 106 -8.84 -15.02 1.15
CA SER A 106 -9.57 -15.75 0.12
C SER A 106 -11.09 -15.49 0.20
N GLY A 107 -11.64 -14.81 -0.82
CA GLY A 107 -13.05 -14.41 -0.87
C GLY A 107 -13.42 -13.16 -0.07
N GLY A 108 -12.45 -12.50 0.57
CA GLY A 108 -12.63 -11.31 1.40
C GLY A 108 -12.67 -9.99 0.62
N SER A 109 -12.78 -8.91 1.39
CA SER A 109 -12.71 -7.53 0.92
C SER A 109 -11.87 -6.69 1.85
N VAL A 110 -11.33 -5.59 1.33
CA VAL A 110 -10.62 -4.59 2.13
C VAL A 110 -11.52 -3.35 2.26
N ASP A 111 -11.74 -2.88 3.48
CA ASP A 111 -12.57 -1.70 3.79
C ASP A 111 -11.82 -0.62 4.61
N GLY A 112 -10.58 -0.93 5.01
CA GLY A 112 -9.69 0.00 5.65
C GLY A 112 -8.23 -0.22 5.28
N ALA A 113 -7.37 0.56 5.92
CA ALA A 113 -5.92 0.43 5.83
C ALA A 113 -5.30 0.72 7.19
N ALA A 114 -4.13 0.15 7.43
CA ALA A 114 -3.32 0.43 8.60
C ALA A 114 -1.87 0.72 8.21
N TYR A 115 -1.21 1.58 9.00
CA TYR A 115 0.22 1.82 8.94
C TYR A 115 0.85 1.44 10.27
N ALA A 116 1.80 0.53 10.21
CA ALA A 116 2.52 0.00 11.36
C ALA A 116 3.98 -0.28 10.96
N GLN A 117 4.84 0.73 11.12
CA GLN A 117 6.26 0.54 10.87
C GLN A 117 6.89 -0.26 12.03
N SER A 118 7.54 -1.37 11.70
CA SER A 118 8.32 -2.17 12.66
C SER A 118 9.39 -1.33 13.37
N ASP A 119 9.70 -1.65 14.61
CA ASP A 119 10.68 -0.94 15.44
C ASP A 119 10.36 0.56 15.65
N SER A 120 9.09 0.93 15.57
CA SER A 120 8.60 2.30 15.79
C SER A 120 7.45 2.36 16.80
N GLU A 121 7.06 3.57 17.21
CA GLU A 121 5.87 3.77 18.07
C GLU A 121 4.58 3.23 17.44
N TYR A 122 4.52 3.20 16.11
CA TYR A 122 3.37 2.76 15.33
C TYR A 122 3.18 1.25 15.32
N GLU A 123 4.20 0.46 15.71
CA GLU A 123 4.06 -0.99 15.85
C GLU A 123 3.03 -1.34 16.95
N SER A 124 3.08 -0.60 18.06
CA SER A 124 2.16 -0.80 19.21
C SER A 124 0.88 0.03 19.12
N SER A 125 0.83 1.00 18.20
CA SER A 125 -0.28 1.95 18.05
C SER A 125 -0.42 2.33 16.56
N PRO A 126 -0.90 1.39 15.72
CA PRO A 126 -0.98 1.61 14.29
C PRO A 126 -1.95 2.73 13.94
N ILE A 127 -1.61 3.50 12.91
CA ILE A 127 -2.55 4.47 12.36
C ILE A 127 -3.53 3.70 11.49
N THR A 128 -4.83 3.89 11.71
CA THR A 128 -5.88 3.20 10.95
C THR A 128 -6.76 4.18 10.20
N TRP A 129 -7.14 3.81 8.98
CA TRP A 129 -8.09 4.53 8.13
C TRP A 129 -9.23 3.59 7.75
N LYS A 130 -10.45 4.13 7.67
CA LYS A 130 -11.64 3.42 7.18
C LYS A 130 -12.30 4.20 6.05
N GLN A 131 -12.94 3.49 5.13
CA GLN A 131 -13.89 4.06 4.15
C GLN A 131 -15.31 4.07 4.70
#